data_AF-A0A1Y2DIU9-F1
#
_entry.id   AF-A0A1Y2DIU9-F1
#
_cell.length_a   1.000
_cell.length_b   1.000
_cell.length_c   1.000
_cell.angle_alpha   90.00
_cell.angle_beta   90.00
_cell.angle_gamma   90.00
#
_symmetry.space_group_name_H-M   'P 1'
#
loop_
_entity.id
_entity.type
_entity.pdbx_description
1 polymer ?
#
loop_
_entity_poly.entity_id
_entity_poly.type
_entity_poly.pdbx_seq_one_letter_code
_entity_poly.pdbx_strand_id
1 'polypeptide(L)'
;MGKRQATFYEVSKFDADCIPHSTYCAYNFTVVPESSMFPTLCTAFLQGPDYLPAVTNGTCDNIAYTWTVNKLAEGGLNLTIKTPFNARLDLTGVHAIAADEIELENNGAVRTQHYIGAANFTVPITGTPSS
;
A
#
# COMPACT_ATOMS: atom_id res chain seq x y z
N MET A 1 -19.33 3.95 25.96
CA MET A 1 -18.18 3.10 25.63
C MET A 1 -17.37 3.77 24.52
N GLY A 2 -16.12 4.16 24.78
CA GLY A 2 -15.23 4.70 23.74
C GLY A 2 -14.69 3.58 22.86
N LYS A 3 -14.66 3.77 21.54
CA LYS A 3 -13.94 2.87 20.62
C LYS A 3 -12.46 2.89 21.01
N ARG A 4 -11.91 1.72 21.36
CA ARG A 4 -10.46 1.58 21.54
C ARG A 4 -9.80 1.88 20.20
N GLN A 5 -8.82 2.77 20.21
CA GLN A 5 -8.07 3.13 19.00
C GLN A 5 -7.27 1.91 18.54
N ALA A 6 -7.41 1.53 17.26
CA ALA A 6 -6.54 0.52 16.65
C ALA A 6 -5.09 1.02 16.69
N THR A 7 -4.17 0.13 17.05
CA THR A 7 -2.74 0.47 17.16
C THR A 7 -1.93 0.08 15.92
N PHE A 8 -2.49 -0.78 15.07
CA PHE A 8 -1.91 -1.16 13.79
C PHE A 8 -2.98 -1.56 12.76
N TYR A 9 -2.59 -1.52 11.49
CA TYR A 9 -3.25 -2.23 10.40
C TYR A 9 -2.54 -3.57 10.16
N GLU A 10 -3.31 -4.64 10.00
CA GLU A 10 -2.83 -5.89 9.43
C GLU A 10 -2.97 -5.79 7.92
N VAL A 11 -1.85 -5.87 7.22
CA VAL A 11 -1.79 -5.96 5.76
C VAL A 11 -1.49 -7.40 5.38
N SER A 12 -2.25 -7.93 4.42
CA SER A 12 -2.09 -9.28 3.93
C SER A 12 -2.21 -9.34 2.41
N LYS A 13 -1.57 -10.35 1.82
CA LYS A 13 -1.51 -10.54 0.36
C LYS A 13 -1.04 -9.28 -0.38
N PHE A 14 -0.11 -8.54 0.22
CA PHE A 14 0.51 -7.41 -0.44
C PHE A 14 1.31 -7.91 -1.63
N ASP A 15 1.02 -7.32 -2.78
CA ASP A 15 1.60 -7.63 -4.07
C ASP A 15 1.70 -6.33 -4.88
N ALA A 16 2.79 -6.19 -5.61
CA ALA A 16 3.02 -5.07 -6.50
C ALA A 16 3.86 -5.53 -7.68
N ASP A 17 3.33 -5.40 -8.88
CA ASP A 17 3.89 -6.05 -10.07
C ASP A 17 3.69 -5.20 -11.32
N CYS A 18 4.75 -5.02 -12.10
CA CYS A 18 4.66 -4.48 -13.45
C CYS A 18 4.57 -5.60 -14.47
N ILE A 19 3.45 -5.63 -15.20
CA ILE A 19 3.10 -6.77 -16.06
C ILE A 19 4.01 -6.78 -17.30
N PRO A 20 4.78 -7.87 -17.55
CA PRO A 20 5.63 -7.96 -18.74
C PRO A 20 4.84 -7.74 -20.03
N HIS A 21 5.41 -6.94 -20.94
CA HIS A 21 4.79 -6.53 -22.21
C HIS A 21 3.50 -5.70 -22.10
N SER A 22 3.06 -5.37 -20.89
CA SER A 22 2.00 -4.41 -20.62
C SER A 22 2.59 -3.03 -20.36
N THR A 23 1.76 -2.00 -20.49
CA THR A 23 2.10 -0.64 -20.04
C THR A 23 1.65 -0.34 -18.61
N TYR A 24 1.20 -1.37 -17.88
CA TYR A 24 0.57 -1.22 -16.57
C TYR A 24 1.27 -2.01 -15.48
N CYS A 25 1.23 -1.44 -14.27
CA CYS A 25 1.53 -2.14 -13.02
C CYS A 25 0.30 -2.20 -12.14
N ALA A 26 0.24 -3.23 -11.33
CA ALA A 26 -0.80 -3.46 -10.35
C ALA A 26 -0.22 -3.37 -8.94
N TYR A 27 -1.04 -2.89 -8.02
CA TYR A 27 -0.85 -3.05 -6.59
C TYR A 27 -2.10 -3.69 -6.04
N ASN A 28 -1.93 -4.63 -5.12
CA ASN A 28 -3.02 -5.35 -4.50
C ASN A 28 -2.67 -5.70 -3.06
N PHE A 29 -3.56 -5.42 -2.12
CA PHE A 29 -3.45 -5.92 -0.75
C PHE A 29 -4.80 -5.91 -0.05
N THR A 30 -4.90 -6.68 1.04
CA THR A 30 -6.04 -6.62 1.95
C THR A 30 -5.60 -5.97 3.25
N VAL A 31 -6.40 -5.03 3.76
CA VAL A 31 -6.15 -4.38 5.05
C VAL A 31 -7.27 -4.64 6.04
N VAL A 32 -6.88 -4.90 7.30
CA VAL A 32 -7.77 -5.05 8.45
C VAL A 32 -7.21 -4.21 9.60
N PRO A 33 -7.90 -3.20 10.15
CA PRO A 33 -7.44 -2.57 11.37
C PRO A 33 -7.66 -3.53 12.55
N GLU A 34 -6.77 -3.49 13.55
CA GLU A 34 -6.87 -4.30 14.78
C GLU A 34 -8.27 -4.32 15.42
N SER A 35 -9.01 -3.20 15.30
CA SER A 35 -10.34 -3.03 15.89
C SER A 35 -11.51 -3.54 15.03
N SER A 36 -11.26 -4.11 13.84
CA SER A 36 -12.28 -4.58 12.90
C SER A 36 -12.03 -6.03 12.50
N MET A 37 -13.09 -6.79 12.20
CA MET A 37 -12.99 -8.12 11.60
C MET A 37 -13.30 -8.11 10.10
N PHE A 38 -13.59 -6.94 9.53
CA PHE A 38 -13.94 -6.80 8.12
C PHE A 38 -12.70 -6.40 7.30
N PRO A 39 -12.10 -7.34 6.56
CA PRO A 39 -11.07 -7.01 5.59
C PRO A 39 -11.63 -6.14 4.47
N THR A 40 -10.82 -5.21 3.98
CA THR A 40 -11.08 -4.49 2.73
C THR A 40 -9.96 -4.75 1.74
N LEU A 41 -10.34 -5.10 0.51
CA LEU A 41 -9.40 -5.18 -0.61
C LEU A 41 -9.05 -3.77 -1.06
N CYS A 42 -7.78 -3.56 -1.37
CA CYS A 42 -7.22 -2.31 -1.86
C CYS A 42 -6.41 -2.58 -3.12
N THR A 43 -6.70 -1.85 -4.20
CA THR A 43 -6.09 -2.06 -5.51
C THR A 43 -5.78 -0.75 -6.21
N ALA A 44 -4.77 -0.78 -7.06
CA ALA A 44 -4.50 0.26 -8.04
C ALA A 44 -3.95 -0.36 -9.32
N PHE A 45 -4.38 0.18 -10.46
CA PHE A 45 -3.88 -0.20 -11.78
C PHE A 45 -3.42 1.06 -12.50
N LEU A 46 -2.12 1.16 -12.72
CA LEU A 46 -1.45 2.42 -13.10
C LEU A 46 -0.54 2.21 -14.29
N GLN A 47 -0.39 3.22 -15.13
CA GLN A 47 0.59 3.18 -16.21
C GLN A 47 2.02 3.33 -15.66
N GLY A 48 2.93 2.48 -16.11
CA GLY A 48 4.33 2.50 -15.66
C GLY A 48 5.12 1.24 -16.03
N PRO A 49 5.26 0.89 -17.32
CA PRO A 49 5.65 -0.45 -17.79
C PRO A 49 6.83 -1.10 -17.05
N ASP A 50 7.82 -0.31 -16.67
CA ASP A 50 9.12 -0.84 -16.22
C ASP A 50 9.35 -0.75 -14.71
N TYR A 51 8.79 0.28 -14.06
CA TYR A 51 9.06 0.59 -12.66
C TYR A 51 7.76 0.84 -11.91
N LEU A 52 7.62 0.21 -10.75
CA LEU A 52 6.47 0.35 -9.86
C LEU A 52 6.17 1.84 -9.64
N PRO A 53 5.00 2.35 -10.09
CA PRO A 53 4.71 3.78 -10.09
C PRO A 53 4.28 4.25 -8.69
N ALA A 54 4.41 5.54 -8.43
CA ALA A 54 3.78 6.13 -7.25
C ALA A 54 2.24 6.03 -7.38
N VAL A 55 1.56 5.80 -6.27
CA VAL A 55 0.10 5.76 -6.19
C VAL A 55 -0.36 6.98 -5.40
N THR A 56 -1.08 7.90 -6.03
CA THR A 56 -1.58 9.11 -5.36
C THR A 56 -3.02 8.97 -4.86
N ASN A 57 -3.79 8.06 -5.46
CA ASN A 57 -5.23 7.86 -5.18
C ASN A 57 -5.56 6.36 -5.21
N GLY A 58 -4.96 5.59 -4.32
CA GLY A 58 -5.29 4.18 -4.17
C GLY A 58 -6.72 4.01 -3.65
N THR A 59 -7.44 3.05 -4.19
CA THR A 59 -8.83 2.76 -3.80
C THR A 59 -8.93 1.46 -3.02
N CYS A 60 -9.94 1.38 -2.15
CA CYS A 60 -10.32 0.16 -1.45
C CYS A 60 -11.83 -0.05 -1.58
N ASP A 61 -12.30 -1.29 -1.46
CA ASP A 61 -13.73 -1.63 -1.46
C ASP A 61 -14.50 -0.83 -0.39
N ASN A 62 -13.90 -0.69 0.80
CA ASN A 62 -14.33 0.27 1.79
C ASN A 62 -13.69 1.63 1.50
N ILE A 63 -14.49 2.53 0.94
CA ILE A 63 -14.09 3.89 0.54
C ILE A 63 -13.62 4.78 1.71
N ALA A 64 -13.82 4.37 2.97
CA ALA A 64 -13.24 5.06 4.12
C ALA A 64 -11.72 4.89 4.21
N TYR A 65 -11.17 3.86 3.57
CA TYR A 65 -9.73 3.62 3.48
C TYR A 65 -9.20 4.28 2.23
N THR A 66 -8.18 5.11 2.41
CA THR A 66 -7.37 5.62 1.32
C THR A 66 -5.93 5.19 1.52
N TRP A 67 -5.19 5.09 0.43
CA TRP A 67 -3.79 4.74 0.50
C TRP A 67 -2.99 5.34 -0.64
N THR A 68 -1.70 5.50 -0.39
CA THR A 68 -0.73 6.01 -1.35
C THR A 68 0.56 5.21 -1.29
N VAL A 69 1.31 5.27 -2.38
CA VAL A 69 2.68 4.75 -2.47
C VAL A 69 3.56 5.87 -3.00
N ASN A 70 4.57 6.24 -2.22
CA ASN A 70 5.58 7.21 -2.63
C ASN A 70 6.90 6.50 -2.93
N LYS A 71 7.61 6.93 -3.97
CA LYS A 71 8.96 6.45 -4.25
C LYS A 71 9.95 7.05 -3.25
N LEU A 72 10.83 6.21 -2.72
CA LEU A 72 11.96 6.63 -1.89
C LEU A 72 13.19 6.87 -2.76
N ALA A 73 14.06 7.80 -2.34
CA ALA A 73 15.28 8.12 -3.07
C ALA A 73 16.23 6.92 -3.24
N GLU A 74 16.22 6.00 -2.27
CA GLU A 74 17.02 4.77 -2.22
C GLU A 74 16.46 3.64 -3.12
N GLY A 75 15.37 3.87 -3.87
CA GLY A 75 14.76 2.87 -4.76
C GLY A 75 13.67 2.00 -4.12
N GLY A 76 13.40 2.19 -2.82
CA GLY A 76 12.26 1.59 -2.12
C GLY A 76 10.94 2.34 -2.31
N LEU A 77 9.90 1.89 -1.62
CA LEU A 77 8.56 2.49 -1.63
C LEU A 77 8.09 2.79 -0.21
N ASN A 78 7.15 3.71 -0.08
CA ASN A 78 6.50 3.99 1.19
C ASN A 78 4.98 3.88 1.05
N LEU A 79 4.40 2.81 1.59
CA LEU A 79 2.97 2.56 1.63
C LEU A 79 2.37 3.36 2.80
N THR A 80 1.44 4.26 2.49
CA THR A 80 0.68 4.99 3.51
C THR A 80 -0.78 4.57 3.44
N ILE A 81 -1.37 4.16 4.57
CA ILE A 81 -2.78 3.78 4.70
C ILE A 81 -3.45 4.74 5.68
N LYS A 82 -4.62 5.25 5.32
CA LYS A 82 -5.35 6.27 6.08
C LYS A 82 -6.82 5.88 6.23
N THR A 83 -7.36 6.06 7.43
CA THR A 83 -8.81 5.93 7.70
C THR A 83 -9.30 7.02 8.65
N PRO A 84 -10.55 7.49 8.51
CA PRO A 84 -11.12 8.43 9.45
C PRO A 84 -11.41 7.78 10.80
N PHE A 85 -10.90 8.36 11.89
CA PHE A 85 -11.27 7.95 13.25
C PHE A 85 -12.48 8.74 13.75
N ASN A 86 -12.44 10.05 13.57
CA ASN A 86 -13.50 11.00 13.88
C ASN A 86 -13.34 12.26 13.00
N ALA A 87 -14.22 13.25 13.19
CA ALA A 87 -14.25 14.47 12.38
C ALA A 87 -12.98 15.35 12.43
N ARG A 88 -12.00 15.02 13.27
CA ARG A 88 -10.75 15.80 13.47
C ARG A 88 -9.48 14.97 13.37
N LEU A 89 -9.60 13.65 13.30
CA LEU A 89 -8.48 12.74 13.42
C LEU A 89 -8.62 11.60 12.44
N ASP A 90 -7.54 11.39 11.69
CA ASP A 90 -7.35 10.22 10.86
C ASP A 90 -6.32 9.29 11.49
N LEU A 91 -6.52 7.99 11.33
CA LEU A 91 -5.54 6.96 11.65
C LEU A 91 -4.66 6.74 10.44
N THR A 92 -3.38 7.09 10.57
CA THR A 92 -2.39 6.98 9.50
C THR A 92 -1.34 5.93 9.86
N GLY A 93 -1.18 4.94 9.01
CA GLY A 93 -0.11 3.95 9.07
C GLY A 93 0.86 4.11 7.91
N VAL A 94 2.15 3.93 8.16
CA VAL A 94 3.23 4.08 7.17
C VAL A 94 4.13 2.87 7.23
N HIS A 95 4.38 2.23 6.08
CA HIS A 95 5.26 1.09 5.95
C HIS A 95 6.28 1.34 4.83
N ALA A 96 7.56 1.33 5.21
CA ALA A 96 8.67 1.41 4.26
C ALA A 96 8.94 0.02 3.69
N ILE A 97 8.85 -0.08 2.36
CA ILE A 97 9.29 -1.22 1.57
C ILE A 97 10.72 -0.93 1.13
N ALA A 98 11.65 -1.77 1.56
CA ALA A 98 13.06 -1.59 1.26
C ALA A 98 13.36 -1.88 -0.21
N ALA A 99 14.48 -1.35 -0.71
CA ALA A 99 14.86 -1.51 -2.12
C ALA A 99 15.20 -2.97 -2.48
N ASP A 100 15.68 -3.76 -1.52
CA ASP A 100 15.96 -5.19 -1.66
C ASP A 100 14.68 -6.06 -1.66
N GLU A 101 13.53 -5.49 -1.33
CA GLU A 101 12.22 -6.11 -1.50
C GLU A 101 11.60 -5.85 -2.89
N ILE A 102 12.32 -5.13 -3.78
CA ILE A 102 11.87 -4.82 -5.14
C ILE A 102 12.91 -5.35 -6.12
N GLU A 103 12.53 -6.41 -6.83
CA GLU A 103 13.35 -7.02 -7.85
C GLU A 103 13.10 -6.36 -9.21
N LEU A 104 14.16 -6.23 -10.02
CA LEU A 104 14.07 -5.81 -11.40
C LEU A 104 14.34 -7.00 -12.31
N GLU A 105 13.26 -7.61 -12.81
CA GLU A 105 13.33 -8.77 -13.70
C GLU A 105 13.64 -8.33 -15.13
N ASN A 106 14.44 -9.14 -15.83
CA ASN A 106 14.76 -8.91 -17.23
C ASN A 106 13.93 -9.83 -18.13
N ASN A 107 12.98 -9.24 -18.85
CA ASN A 107 12.07 -9.91 -19.78
C ASN A 107 12.52 -9.74 -21.24
N GLY A 108 13.84 -9.70 -21.46
CA GLY A 108 14.48 -9.54 -22.77
C GLY A 108 14.51 -8.09 -23.22
N ALA A 109 13.46 -7.64 -23.92
CA ALA A 109 13.39 -6.27 -24.46
C ALA A 109 12.88 -5.24 -23.44
N VAL A 110 12.26 -5.69 -22.35
CA VAL A 110 11.73 -4.86 -21.26
C VAL A 110 12.26 -5.36 -19.92
N ARG A 111 12.32 -4.46 -18.94
CA ARG A 111 12.66 -4.80 -17.56
C ARG A 111 11.52 -4.33 -16.67
N THR A 112 11.05 -5.18 -15.78
CA THR A 112 9.86 -4.92 -14.97
C THR A 112 10.18 -5.07 -13.49
N GLN A 113 9.58 -4.22 -12.66
CA GLN A 113 9.74 -4.31 -11.21
C GLN A 113 8.65 -5.17 -10.58
N HIS A 114 9.07 -5.97 -9.60
CA HIS A 114 8.23 -6.90 -8.85
C HIS A 114 8.56 -6.79 -7.37
N TYR A 115 7.53 -6.74 -6.52
CA TYR A 115 7.70 -6.86 -5.08
C TYR A 115 7.96 -8.32 -4.70
N ILE A 116 9.03 -8.56 -3.94
CA ILE A 116 9.46 -9.90 -3.49
C ILE A 116 9.52 -10.02 -1.96
N GLY A 117 9.10 -8.98 -1.24
CA GLY A 117 9.11 -8.95 0.21
C GLY A 117 7.99 -9.77 0.85
N ALA A 118 7.81 -9.58 2.16
CA ALA A 118 6.77 -10.27 2.91
C ALA A 118 5.36 -9.81 2.48
N ALA A 119 4.55 -10.71 1.94
CA ALA A 119 3.16 -10.41 1.59
C ALA A 119 2.26 -10.07 2.80
N ASN A 120 2.71 -10.34 4.03
CA ASN A 120 1.95 -10.07 5.26
C ASN A 120 2.83 -9.30 6.26
N PHE A 121 2.32 -8.17 6.74
CA PHE A 121 3.02 -7.33 7.71
C PHE A 121 2.03 -6.47 8.51
N THR A 122 2.51 -5.95 9.63
CA THR A 122 1.75 -4.99 10.44
C THR A 122 2.25 -3.58 10.18
N VAL A 123 1.33 -2.63 10.12
CA VAL A 123 1.62 -1.21 9.91
C VAL A 123 1.18 -0.45 11.16
N PRO A 124 2.12 0.05 11.98
CA PRO A 124 1.79 0.85 13.14
C PRO A 124 0.98 2.09 12.76
N ILE A 125 -0.04 2.42 13.57
CA ILE A 125 -0.93 3.55 13.34
C ILE A 125 -0.57 4.71 14.28
N THR A 126 -0.62 5.92 13.74
CA THR A 126 -0.57 7.17 14.49
C THR A 126 -1.81 8.02 14.18
N GLY A 127 -2.26 8.80 15.16
CA GLY A 127 -3.33 9.77 14.94
C GLY A 127 -2.76 11.04 14.29
N THR A 128 -3.27 11.40 13.12
CA THR A 128 -2.90 12.63 12.41
C THR A 128 -4.10 13.55 12.26
N PRO A 129 -3.96 14.88 12.35
CA PRO A 129 -5.06 15.81 12.11
C PRO A 129 -5.72 15.54 10.74
N SER A 130 -7.05 15.47 10.72
CA SER A 130 -7.78 15.41 9.45
C SER A 130 -7.66 16.75 8.73
N SER A 131 -7.27 16.71 7.46
CA SER A 131 -7.11 17.90 6.60
C SER A 131 -8.46 18.45 6.11
#